data_AF-A0A2T1EJ30-F1
#
_entry.id   AF-A0A2T1EJ30-F1
#
_cell.length_a   1.000
_cell.length_b   1.000
_cell.length_c   1.000
_cell.angle_alpha   90.00
_cell.angle_beta   90.00
_cell.angle_gamma   90.00
#
_symmetry.space_group_name_H-M   'P 1'
#
loop_
_entity.id
_entity.type
_entity.pdbx_description
1 polymer ?
#
loop_
_entity_poly.entity_id
_entity_poly.type
_entity_poly.pdbx_seq_one_letter_code
_entity_poly.pdbx_strand_id
1 'polypeptide(L)'
;MSVLNTESIQVKVIAVLQDMIADWELDDINEIDAETKLMEDFAFESLEVVQFVVCLGKEFERRNLPFQNLFKHDGDYVDKIKVKEVVGFLNKNISI
;
A
#
# COMPACT_ATOMS: atom_id res chain seq x y z
N MET A 1 -13.88 -9.23 -18.05
CA MET A 1 -13.22 -8.78 -16.81
C MET A 1 -11.74 -9.07 -16.98
N SER A 2 -10.88 -8.04 -17.03
CA SER A 2 -9.45 -8.28 -17.12
C SER A 2 -8.96 -8.69 -15.74
N VAL A 3 -8.34 -9.87 -15.63
CA VAL A 3 -7.57 -10.23 -14.44
C VAL A 3 -6.49 -9.17 -14.27
N LEU A 4 -6.45 -8.50 -13.12
CA LEU A 4 -5.36 -7.60 -12.80
C LEU A 4 -4.11 -8.46 -12.54
N ASN A 5 -3.05 -8.23 -13.30
CA ASN A 5 -1.77 -8.87 -13.04
C ASN A 5 -0.99 -8.10 -11.95
N THR A 6 0.03 -8.74 -11.37
CA THR A 6 0.82 -8.17 -10.28
C THR A 6 1.43 -6.80 -10.63
N GLU A 7 1.89 -6.63 -11.87
CA GLU A 7 2.45 -5.36 -12.36
C GLU A 7 1.41 -4.24 -12.36
N SER A 8 0.19 -4.52 -12.85
CA SER A 8 -0.91 -3.54 -12.86
C SER A 8 -1.33 -3.15 -11.44
N ILE A 9 -1.31 -4.11 -10.50
CA ILE A 9 -1.58 -3.84 -9.08
C ILE A 9 -0.47 -2.95 -8.51
N GLN A 10 0.79 -3.25 -8.80
CA GLN A 10 1.92 -2.44 -8.35
C GLN A 10 1.85 -1.00 -8.83
N VAL A 11 1.58 -0.78 -10.13
CA VAL A 11 1.42 0.56 -10.69
C VAL A 11 0.33 1.34 -9.96
N LYS A 12 -0.83 0.71 -9.69
CA LYS A 12 -1.92 1.34 -8.95
C LYS A 12 -1.58 1.64 -7.48
N VAL A 13 -0.88 0.72 -6.81
CA VAL A 13 -0.42 0.94 -5.43
C VAL A 13 0.55 2.12 -5.37
N ILE A 14 1.51 2.19 -6.29
CA ILE A 14 2.47 3.28 -6.39
C ILE A 14 1.74 4.61 -6.65
N ALA A 15 0.80 4.63 -7.60
CA ALA A 15 0.02 5.85 -7.89
C ALA A 15 -0.73 6.36 -6.66
N VAL A 16 -1.36 5.46 -5.88
CA VAL A 16 -2.04 5.84 -4.63
C VAL A 16 -1.06 6.43 -3.62
N LEU A 17 0.15 5.86 -3.49
CA LEU A 17 1.17 6.39 -2.58
C LEU A 17 1.66 7.77 -3.05
N GLN A 18 1.92 7.93 -4.35
CA GLN A 18 2.32 9.22 -4.95
C GLN A 18 1.26 10.29 -4.68
N ASP A 19 -0.01 9.97 -4.87
CA ASP A 19 -1.12 10.91 -4.61
C ASP A 19 -1.22 11.28 -3.13
N MET A 20 -0.96 10.32 -2.23
CA MET A 20 -1.02 10.57 -0.78
C MET A 20 0.08 11.49 -0.27
N ILE A 21 1.28 11.39 -0.86
CA ILE A 21 2.46 12.14 -0.42
C ILE A 21 2.77 13.34 -1.32
N ALA A 22 1.92 13.64 -2.31
CA ALA A 22 2.16 14.69 -3.31
C ALA A 22 2.41 16.07 -2.69
N ASP A 23 1.78 16.35 -1.55
CA ASP A 23 1.91 17.61 -0.82
C ASP A 23 2.98 17.57 0.29
N TRP A 24 3.70 16.45 0.42
CA TRP A 24 4.74 16.31 1.44
C TRP A 24 6.08 16.78 0.86
N GLU A 25 6.80 17.61 1.62
CA GLU A 25 8.15 18.03 1.29
C GLU A 25 9.14 16.89 1.59
N LEU A 26 9.15 15.89 0.71
CA LEU A 26 10.02 14.73 0.78
C LEU A 26 11.27 14.98 -0.08
N ASP A 27 12.30 15.56 0.53
CA ASP A 27 13.54 15.94 -0.17
C ASP A 27 14.32 14.74 -0.77
N ASP A 28 14.12 13.52 -0.26
CA ASP A 28 14.95 12.35 -0.56
C ASP A 28 14.25 11.22 -1.36
N ILE A 29 12.94 11.34 -1.64
CA ILE A 29 12.19 10.27 -2.33
C ILE A 29 12.03 10.61 -3.81
N ASN A 30 13.05 10.25 -4.58
CA ASN A 30 13.07 10.49 -6.02
C ASN A 30 12.12 9.55 -6.80
N GLU A 31 11.85 8.35 -6.28
CA GLU A 31 10.98 7.37 -6.95
C GLU A 31 10.43 6.34 -5.95
N ILE A 32 9.14 6.02 -6.05
CA ILE A 32 8.50 4.95 -5.28
C ILE A 32 8.60 3.65 -6.09
N ASP A 33 9.16 2.60 -5.51
CA ASP A 33 9.32 1.30 -6.14
C ASP A 33 8.81 0.14 -5.26
N ALA A 34 9.07 -1.10 -5.69
CA ALA A 34 8.64 -2.30 -4.97
C ALA A 34 9.33 -2.51 -3.61
N GLU A 35 10.52 -1.94 -3.41
CA GLU A 35 11.34 -2.06 -2.20
C GLU A 35 11.11 -0.92 -1.21
N THR A 36 10.46 0.17 -1.63
CA THR A 36 10.06 1.29 -0.75
C THR A 36 9.31 0.78 0.48
N LYS A 37 9.75 1.22 1.65
CA LYS A 37 9.25 0.87 2.98
C LYS A 37 8.34 1.98 3.48
N LEU A 38 7.08 1.65 3.76
CA LEU A 38 6.07 2.64 4.13
C LEU A 38 6.44 3.41 5.42
N MET A 39 6.92 2.69 6.43
CA MET A 39 7.23 3.28 7.73
C MET A 39 8.60 3.97 7.76
N GLU A 40 9.60 3.41 7.07
CA GLU A 40 10.96 3.98 7.11
C GLU A 40 11.13 5.13 6.11
N ASP A 41 10.59 5.01 4.90
CA ASP A 41 10.82 5.99 3.84
C ASP A 41 9.78 7.13 3.92
N PHE A 42 8.52 6.83 4.24
CA PHE A 42 7.45 7.84 4.35
C PHE A 42 7.09 8.19 5.79
N ALA A 43 7.73 7.62 6.81
CA ALA A 43 7.32 7.83 8.20
C ALA A 43 5.82 7.58 8.44
N PHE A 44 5.21 6.61 7.74
CA PHE A 44 3.79 6.30 7.92
C PHE A 44 3.51 5.88 9.36
N GLU A 45 2.60 6.60 10.02
CA GLU A 45 2.04 6.23 11.31
C GLU A 45 0.64 5.62 11.15
N SER A 46 -0.06 5.46 12.27
CA SER A 46 -1.40 4.83 12.30
C SER A 46 -2.41 5.56 11.42
N LEU A 47 -2.31 6.89 11.31
CA LEU A 47 -3.24 7.70 10.51
C LEU A 47 -3.01 7.47 9.01
N GLU A 48 -1.76 7.51 8.58
CA GLU A 48 -1.35 7.34 7.19
C GLU A 48 -1.66 5.93 6.71
N VAL A 49 -1.42 4.92 7.55
CA VAL A 49 -1.79 3.51 7.26
C VAL A 49 -3.30 3.38 7.04
N VAL A 50 -4.14 3.98 7.89
CA VAL A 50 -5.59 3.95 7.73
C VAL A 50 -6.02 4.65 6.45
N GLN A 51 -5.47 5.84 6.16
CA GLN A 51 -5.76 6.58 4.95
C GLN A 51 -5.34 5.80 3.70
N PHE A 52 -4.17 5.17 3.72
CA PHE A 52 -3.67 4.34 2.62
C PHE A 52 -4.60 3.17 2.33
N VAL A 53 -5.02 2.45 3.36
CA VAL A 53 -6.00 1.36 3.23
C VAL A 53 -7.32 1.84 2.62
N VAL A 54 -7.82 3.00 3.04
CA VAL A 54 -9.04 3.59 2.49
C VAL A 54 -8.86 3.96 1.01
N CYS A 55 -7.73 4.57 0.64
CA CYS A 55 -7.43 4.92 -0.75
C CYS A 55 -7.31 3.68 -1.64
N LEU A 56 -6.59 2.63 -1.19
CA LEU A 56 -6.52 1.35 -1.89
C LEU A 56 -7.91 0.71 -2.06
N GLY A 57 -8.75 0.72 -1.02
CA GLY A 57 -10.10 0.17 -1.11
C GLY A 57 -10.98 0.88 -2.16
N LYS A 58 -10.79 2.19 -2.33
CA LYS A 58 -11.43 2.97 -3.40
C LYS A 58 -10.85 2.63 -4.77
N GLU A 59 -9.53 2.64 -4.91
CA GLU A 59 -8.82 2.42 -6.19
C GLU A 59 -9.10 1.04 -6.80
N PHE A 60 -9.23 0.01 -5.97
CA PHE A 60 -9.52 -1.36 -6.41
C PHE A 60 -11.01 -1.73 -6.35
N GLU A 61 -11.90 -0.80 -5.97
CA GLU A 61 -13.33 -1.05 -5.78
C GLU A 61 -13.60 -2.25 -4.84
N ARG A 62 -12.87 -2.31 -3.71
CA ARG A 62 -12.94 -3.38 -2.71
C ARG A 62 -13.08 -2.80 -1.31
N ARG A 63 -14.22 -3.05 -0.65
CA ARG A 63 -14.53 -2.47 0.67
C ARG A 63 -14.13 -3.34 1.87
N ASN A 64 -13.94 -4.65 1.67
CA ASN A 64 -13.77 -5.63 2.77
C ASN A 64 -12.44 -6.39 2.68
N LEU A 65 -11.36 -5.70 2.30
CA LEU A 65 -10.04 -6.32 2.30
C LEU A 65 -9.51 -6.42 3.74
N PRO A 66 -9.01 -7.59 4.18
CA PRO A 66 -8.53 -7.80 5.54
C PRO A 66 -7.12 -7.22 5.75
N PHE A 67 -6.95 -5.91 5.54
CA PHE A 67 -5.65 -5.22 5.65
C PHE A 67 -5.02 -5.33 7.04
N GLN A 68 -5.82 -5.60 8.07
CA GLN A 68 -5.30 -5.95 9.40
C GLN A 68 -4.31 -7.12 9.36
N ASN A 69 -4.45 -8.07 8.42
CA ASN A 69 -3.54 -9.20 8.26
C ASN A 69 -2.20 -8.81 7.61
N LEU A 70 -2.16 -7.63 6.98
CA LEU A 70 -0.93 -7.07 6.40
C LEU A 70 -0.19 -6.23 7.45
N PHE A 71 -0.92 -5.39 8.18
CA PHE A 71 -0.33 -4.42 9.11
C PHE A 71 -0.21 -4.90 10.55
N LYS A 72 -0.79 -6.05 10.91
CA LYS A 72 -0.66 -6.65 12.25
C LYS A 72 -0.24 -8.11 12.19
N HIS A 73 0.69 -8.47 13.06
CA HIS A 73 1.10 -9.85 13.32
C HIS A 73 1.04 -10.10 14.84
N ASP A 74 0.34 -11.13 15.28
CA ASP A 74 0.17 -11.49 16.70
C ASP A 74 -0.29 -10.35 17.64
N GLY A 75 -1.03 -9.37 17.09
CA GLY A 75 -1.55 -8.23 17.84
C GLY A 75 -0.66 -6.98 17.79
N ASP A 76 0.58 -7.12 17.34
CA ASP A 76 1.54 -6.03 17.17
C ASP A 76 1.51 -5.48 15.74
N TYR A 77 1.80 -4.18 15.60
CA TYR A 77 1.93 -3.55 14.29
C TYR A 77 3.22 -4.01 13.61
N VAL A 78 3.11 -4.40 12.34
CA VAL A 78 4.28 -4.72 11.52
C VAL A 78 4.96 -3.39 11.17
N ASP A 79 6.20 -3.25 11.62
CA ASP A 79 7.04 -2.06 11.47
C ASP A 79 7.70 -1.96 10.09
N LYS A 80 7.72 -3.05 9.33
CA LYS A 80 8.43 -3.16 8.06
C LYS A 80 7.50 -3.68 6.97
N ILE A 81 6.75 -2.77 6.36
CA ILE A 81 5.94 -3.07 5.18
C ILE A 81 6.53 -2.40 3.95
N LYS A 82 6.82 -3.21 2.93
CA LYS A 82 7.22 -2.76 1.60
C LYS A 82 6.05 -2.73 0.63
N VAL A 83 6.18 -1.91 -0.41
CA VAL A 83 5.20 -1.85 -1.51
C VAL A 83 4.90 -3.23 -2.10
N LYS A 84 5.93 -4.06 -2.34
CA LYS A 84 5.74 -5.43 -2.86
C LYS A 84 4.88 -6.33 -1.96
N GLU A 85 4.87 -6.10 -0.65
CA GLU A 85 4.07 -6.88 0.30
C GLU A 85 2.60 -6.47 0.23
N VAL A 86 2.33 -5.18 0.07
CA VAL A 86 0.98 -4.65 -0.23
C VAL A 86 0.46 -5.22 -1.55
N VAL A 87 1.29 -5.21 -2.59
CA VAL A 87 0.95 -5.79 -3.90
C VAL A 87 0.66 -7.28 -3.80
N GLY A 88 1.51 -8.03 -3.07
CA GLY A 88 1.32 -9.45 -2.83
C GLY A 88 0.02 -9.75 -2.06
N PHE A 89 -0.30 -8.93 -1.06
CA PHE A 89 -1.57 -9.00 -0.33
C PHE A 89 -2.76 -8.76 -1.26
N LEU A 90 -2.74 -7.66 -2.04
CA LEU A 90 -3.83 -7.32 -2.95
C LEU A 90 -4.04 -8.40 -3.99
N ASN A 91 -2.98 -8.87 -4.65
CA ASN A 91 -3.05 -9.91 -5.66
C ASN A 91 -3.70 -11.20 -5.13
N LYS A 92 -3.43 -11.58 -3.88
CA LYS A 92 -4.07 -12.75 -3.23
C LYS A 92 -5.56 -12.56 -2.95
N ASN A 93 -6.02 -11.32 -2.75
CA ASN A 93 -7.37 -11.03 -2.28
C ASN A 93 -8.31 -10.46 -3.36
N ILE A 94 -7.78 -9.95 -4.48
CA ILE A 94 -8.60 -9.33 -5.55
C ILE A 94 -8.63 -10.13 -6.85
N SER A 95 -7.65 -11.00 -7.09
CA SER A 95 -7.53 -11.80 -8.32
C SER A 95 -8.32 -13.11 -8.25
N ILE A 96 -9.41 -13.14 -7.48
CA ILE A 96 -10.31 -14.29 -7.28
C ILE A 96 -11.49 -14.20 -8.26
#